data_AF-A0A1F9DUN2-F1
#
_entry.id   AF-A0A1F9DUN2-F1
#
_cell.length_a   1.000
_cell.length_b   1.000
_cell.length_c   1.000
_cell.angle_alpha   90.00
_cell.angle_beta   90.00
_cell.angle_gamma   90.00
#
_symmetry.space_group_name_H-M   'P 1'
#
loop_
_entity.id
_entity.type
_entity.pdbx_description
1 polymer ?
#
loop_
_entity_poly.entity_id
_entity_poly.type
_entity_poly.pdbx_seq_one_letter_code
_entity_poly.pdbx_strand_id
1 'polypeptide(L)'
;MKTMEKIHIVIPVFNGWKQTEICLNALRASTYRNLEILVVDHGSTDETKEALPALYPEIIHVLGAATLWWTGATNLGIRTAITRGAETIMLLNNDCYVTPETIERLVSHAKEIDEAIIAPVQRDYFSKRVLCITASTCYLLGFPTFLRPGKNVSVLGEPRLLATKLIIGGRGVLIPRSVFERMGMFDEVNLPHAGSDNDFYLRCRRQQVPLMIATDATVYVDSTRTTLAANLEQMNLKQFLQTLADRRSHRNVRDLNALFKLHYPIKGFHPVGVALNLLRYCTLYGWKRLKYLLGIR
;
A
#
# COMPACT_ATOMS: atom_id res chain seq x y z
N MET A 1 -9.83 -8.77 -32.86
CA MET A 1 -9.70 -7.84 -31.71
C MET A 1 -8.67 -8.41 -30.76
N LYS A 2 -7.64 -7.65 -30.37
CA LYS A 2 -6.72 -8.04 -29.30
C LYS A 2 -7.58 -8.16 -28.03
N THR A 3 -7.68 -9.34 -27.43
CA THR A 3 -8.44 -9.53 -26.18
C THR A 3 -7.83 -8.61 -25.12
N MET A 4 -8.67 -7.81 -24.45
CA MET A 4 -8.20 -7.05 -23.29
C MET A 4 -7.66 -8.02 -22.26
N GLU A 5 -6.50 -7.73 -21.67
CA GLU A 5 -5.92 -8.52 -20.60
C GLU A 5 -6.89 -8.59 -19.40
N LYS A 6 -6.91 -9.68 -18.65
CA LYS A 6 -7.73 -9.76 -17.44
C LYS A 6 -6.88 -9.33 -16.24
N ILE A 7 -7.31 -8.29 -15.53
CA ILE A 7 -6.62 -7.82 -14.32
C ILE A 7 -7.29 -8.40 -13.08
N HIS A 8 -6.50 -9.08 -12.26
CA HIS A 8 -6.99 -9.65 -10.99
C HIS A 8 -6.71 -8.68 -9.87
N ILE A 9 -7.76 -8.17 -9.22
CA ILE A 9 -7.63 -7.17 -8.15
C ILE A 9 -7.74 -7.88 -6.81
N VAL A 10 -6.68 -7.81 -6.00
CA VAL A 10 -6.63 -8.42 -4.67
C VAL A 10 -6.83 -7.34 -3.61
N ILE A 11 -7.90 -7.49 -2.82
CA ILE A 11 -8.34 -6.54 -1.79
C ILE A 11 -8.38 -7.23 -0.43
N PRO A 12 -7.33 -7.14 0.41
CA PRO A 12 -7.38 -7.64 1.77
C PRO A 12 -8.30 -6.76 2.64
N VAL A 13 -9.21 -7.39 3.39
CA VAL A 13 -10.19 -6.71 4.25
C VAL A 13 -10.18 -7.30 5.66
N PHE A 14 -10.21 -6.41 6.66
CA PHE A 14 -10.53 -6.73 8.06
C PHE A 14 -11.33 -5.58 8.63
N ASN A 15 -12.64 -5.78 8.70
CA ASN A 15 -13.63 -4.74 8.97
C ASN A 15 -13.55 -3.56 7.97
N GLY A 16 -14.40 -2.55 8.20
CA GLY A 16 -14.47 -1.36 7.38
C GLY A 16 -15.39 -1.53 6.18
N TRP A 17 -16.55 -2.19 6.33
CA TRP A 17 -17.52 -2.41 5.25
C TRP A 17 -17.78 -1.14 4.42
N LYS A 18 -18.00 0.01 5.07
CA LYS A 18 -18.25 1.28 4.37
C LYS A 18 -17.12 1.69 3.43
N GLN A 19 -15.86 1.48 3.81
CA GLN A 19 -14.71 1.73 2.92
C GLN A 19 -14.70 0.73 1.77
N THR A 20 -14.91 -0.55 2.09
CA THR A 20 -14.97 -1.64 1.11
C THR A 20 -16.05 -1.38 0.06
N GLU A 21 -17.25 -0.96 0.45
CA GLU A 21 -18.35 -0.63 -0.44
C GLU A 21 -17.99 0.52 -1.40
N ILE A 22 -17.35 1.59 -0.90
CA ILE A 22 -16.90 2.71 -1.73
C ILE A 22 -15.81 2.23 -2.72
N CYS A 23 -14.87 1.41 -2.27
CA CYS A 23 -13.83 0.82 -3.10
C CYS A 23 -14.41 -0.02 -4.24
N LEU A 24 -15.35 -0.93 -3.94
CA LEU A 24 -16.00 -1.77 -4.93
C LEU A 24 -16.84 -0.96 -5.92
N ASN A 25 -17.54 0.08 -5.45
CA ASN A 25 -18.28 0.99 -6.33
C ASN A 25 -17.34 1.78 -7.26
N ALA A 26 -16.18 2.21 -6.79
CA ALA A 26 -15.15 2.84 -7.62
C ALA A 26 -14.63 1.88 -8.71
N LEU A 27 -14.44 0.60 -8.38
CA LEU A 27 -14.07 -0.43 -9.34
C LEU A 27 -15.16 -0.71 -10.38
N ARG A 28 -16.44 -0.79 -9.96
CA ARG A 28 -17.58 -0.93 -10.89
C ARG A 28 -17.68 0.24 -11.88
N ALA A 29 -17.29 1.44 -11.46
CA ALA A 29 -17.25 2.64 -12.27
C ALA A 29 -16.03 2.72 -13.22
N SER A 30 -15.11 1.74 -13.19
CA SER A 30 -13.94 1.76 -14.06
C SER A 30 -14.31 1.64 -15.54
N THR A 31 -13.56 2.36 -16.39
CA THR A 31 -13.62 2.23 -17.84
C THR A 31 -13.00 0.91 -18.32
N TYR A 32 -12.10 0.32 -17.52
CA TYR A 32 -11.52 -1.00 -17.80
C TYR A 32 -12.45 -2.11 -17.32
N ARG A 33 -12.97 -2.92 -18.25
CA ARG A 33 -14.05 -3.89 -17.94
C ARG A 33 -13.58 -5.30 -17.64
N ASN A 34 -12.40 -5.72 -18.11
CA ASN A 34 -11.92 -7.09 -17.92
C ASN A 34 -11.22 -7.27 -16.57
N LEU A 35 -12.01 -7.17 -15.50
CA LEU A 35 -11.56 -7.26 -14.12
C LEU A 35 -12.08 -8.54 -13.47
N GLU A 36 -11.26 -9.16 -12.64
CA GLU A 36 -11.70 -10.16 -11.69
C GLU A 36 -11.28 -9.73 -10.28
N ILE A 37 -12.25 -9.50 -9.41
CA ILE A 37 -12.01 -8.87 -8.12
C ILE A 37 -12.12 -9.94 -7.03
N LEU A 38 -11.07 -10.02 -6.20
CA LEU A 38 -10.95 -10.91 -5.07
C LEU A 38 -10.90 -10.08 -3.80
N VAL A 39 -11.92 -10.20 -2.96
CA VAL A 39 -11.93 -9.62 -1.61
C VAL A 39 -11.53 -10.70 -0.62
N VAL A 40 -10.40 -10.51 0.05
CA VAL A 40 -9.86 -11.44 1.03
C VAL A 40 -10.23 -10.95 2.43
N ASP A 41 -11.37 -11.40 2.93
CA ASP A 41 -11.79 -11.14 4.30
C ASP A 41 -11.03 -12.07 5.25
N HIS A 42 -10.12 -11.50 6.05
CA HIS A 42 -9.32 -12.24 7.00
C HIS A 42 -9.84 -12.10 8.43
N GLY A 43 -11.15 -12.29 8.64
CA GLY A 43 -11.75 -12.38 9.97
C GLY A 43 -12.46 -11.11 10.43
N SER A 44 -13.17 -10.45 9.51
CA SER A 44 -14.07 -9.34 9.84
C SER A 44 -15.18 -9.79 10.79
N THR A 45 -15.55 -8.89 11.69
CA THR A 45 -16.62 -9.03 12.68
C THR A 45 -17.69 -7.96 12.53
N ASP A 46 -17.56 -7.08 11.53
CA ASP A 46 -18.57 -6.13 11.10
C ASP A 46 -19.43 -6.71 9.98
N GLU A 47 -20.22 -5.87 9.32
CA GLU A 47 -21.19 -6.29 8.30
C GLU A 47 -20.53 -6.80 6.99
N THR A 48 -19.21 -6.78 6.88
CA THR A 48 -18.49 -7.19 5.65
C THR A 48 -18.88 -8.59 5.19
N LYS A 49 -18.99 -9.53 6.14
CA LYS A 49 -19.21 -10.94 5.82
C LYS A 49 -20.58 -11.20 5.19
N GLU A 50 -21.60 -10.50 5.66
CA GLU A 50 -22.98 -10.61 5.18
C GLU A 50 -23.24 -9.71 3.97
N ALA A 51 -22.75 -8.47 4.00
CA ALA A 51 -23.07 -7.47 2.98
C ALA A 51 -22.35 -7.72 1.64
N LEU A 52 -21.09 -8.19 1.66
CA LEU A 52 -20.31 -8.43 0.46
C LEU A 52 -20.98 -9.42 -0.51
N PRO A 53 -21.30 -10.67 -0.14
CA PRO A 53 -21.93 -11.62 -1.05
C PRO A 53 -23.35 -11.21 -1.45
N ALA A 54 -24.06 -10.45 -0.61
CA ALA A 54 -25.42 -10.00 -0.89
C ALA A 54 -25.47 -8.87 -1.93
N LEU A 55 -24.57 -7.89 -1.84
CA LEU A 55 -24.57 -6.68 -2.68
C LEU A 55 -23.62 -6.77 -3.89
N TYR A 56 -22.65 -7.68 -3.83
CA TYR A 56 -21.61 -7.86 -4.84
C TYR A 56 -21.39 -9.36 -5.16
N PRO A 57 -22.43 -10.07 -5.64
CA PRO A 57 -22.34 -11.52 -5.91
C PRO A 57 -21.34 -11.89 -7.01
N GLU A 58 -20.94 -10.93 -7.85
CA GLU A 58 -19.92 -11.11 -8.88
C GLU A 58 -18.48 -11.16 -8.34
N ILE A 59 -18.27 -10.73 -7.08
CA ILE A 59 -16.96 -10.62 -6.45
C ILE A 59 -16.59 -11.93 -5.78
N ILE A 60 -15.34 -12.34 -5.94
CA ILE A 60 -14.83 -13.56 -5.31
C ILE A 60 -14.50 -13.24 -3.86
N HIS A 61 -15.35 -13.74 -2.95
CA HIS A 61 -15.13 -13.61 -1.52
C HIS A 61 -14.24 -14.75 -1.01
N VAL A 62 -12.99 -14.42 -0.66
CA VAL A 62 -12.01 -15.35 -0.10
C VAL A 62 -11.96 -15.17 1.41
N LEU A 63 -12.22 -16.24 2.16
CA LEU A 63 -12.19 -16.23 3.62
C LEU A 63 -10.82 -16.68 4.14
N GLY A 64 -10.23 -15.88 5.02
CA GLY A 64 -8.96 -16.13 5.68
C GLY A 64 -9.06 -16.03 7.21
N ALA A 65 -8.03 -16.51 7.92
CA ALA A 65 -7.96 -16.41 9.37
C ALA A 65 -7.52 -15.01 9.84
N ALA A 66 -8.02 -14.55 10.98
CA ALA A 66 -7.61 -13.29 11.63
C ALA A 66 -6.10 -13.17 11.91
N THR A 67 -5.41 -14.30 12.02
CA THR A 67 -3.96 -14.35 12.24
C THR A 67 -3.13 -14.08 10.99
N LEU A 68 -3.74 -14.00 9.81
CA LEU A 68 -3.03 -13.74 8.56
C LEU A 68 -2.51 -12.31 8.48
N TRP A 69 -3.16 -11.37 9.19
CA TRP A 69 -2.89 -9.94 9.06
C TRP A 69 -2.94 -9.49 7.58
N TRP A 70 -2.42 -8.29 7.27
CA TRP A 70 -2.47 -7.75 5.92
C TRP A 70 -1.62 -8.57 4.95
N THR A 71 -0.41 -8.98 5.37
CA THR A 71 0.54 -9.66 4.48
C THR A 71 0.05 -11.05 4.10
N GLY A 72 -0.41 -11.84 5.07
CA GLY A 72 -0.94 -13.19 4.81
C GLY A 72 -2.24 -13.16 4.02
N ALA A 73 -3.13 -12.18 4.27
CA ALA A 73 -4.36 -12.01 3.49
C ALA A 73 -4.05 -11.62 2.04
N THR A 74 -3.09 -10.70 1.83
CA THR A 74 -2.63 -10.31 0.49
C THR A 74 -2.04 -11.50 -0.26
N ASN A 75 -1.16 -12.27 0.39
CA ASN A 75 -0.57 -13.47 -0.19
C ASN A 75 -1.62 -14.55 -0.52
N LEU A 76 -2.63 -14.74 0.33
CA LEU A 76 -3.75 -15.65 0.06
C LEU A 76 -4.52 -15.22 -1.19
N GLY A 77 -4.79 -13.92 -1.34
CA GLY A 77 -5.42 -13.37 -2.54
C GLY A 77 -4.58 -13.54 -3.80
N ILE A 78 -3.26 -13.29 -3.72
CA ILE A 78 -2.33 -13.49 -4.84
C ILE A 78 -2.30 -14.95 -5.28
N ARG A 79 -2.17 -15.90 -4.33
CA ARG A 79 -2.23 -17.35 -4.63
C ARG A 79 -3.54 -17.73 -5.31
N THR A 80 -4.64 -17.19 -4.82
CA THR A 80 -5.97 -17.44 -5.38
C THR A 80 -6.07 -16.88 -6.80
N ALA A 81 -5.62 -15.64 -7.03
CA ALA A 81 -5.59 -15.02 -8.35
C ALA A 81 -4.73 -15.83 -9.34
N ILE A 82 -3.52 -16.25 -8.95
CA ILE A 82 -2.63 -17.08 -9.78
C ILE A 82 -3.29 -18.41 -10.16
N THR A 83 -3.94 -19.09 -9.20
CA THR A 83 -4.67 -20.34 -9.45
C THR A 83 -5.82 -20.15 -10.46
N ARG A 84 -6.34 -18.92 -10.56
CA ARG A 84 -7.39 -18.53 -11.50
C ARG A 84 -6.87 -18.01 -12.84
N GLY A 85 -5.56 -18.10 -13.07
CA GLY A 85 -4.92 -17.71 -14.33
C GLY A 85 -4.56 -16.23 -14.40
N ALA A 86 -4.27 -15.58 -13.26
CA ALA A 86 -3.79 -14.21 -13.26
C ALA A 86 -2.40 -14.10 -13.90
N GLU A 87 -2.28 -13.35 -14.99
CA GLU A 87 -1.00 -12.90 -15.54
C GLU A 87 -0.56 -11.57 -14.94
N THR A 88 -1.52 -10.72 -14.57
CA THR A 88 -1.27 -9.44 -13.91
C THR A 88 -2.22 -9.27 -12.73
N ILE A 89 -1.65 -8.84 -11.60
CA ILE A 89 -2.36 -8.67 -10.33
C ILE A 89 -2.26 -7.21 -9.91
N MET A 90 -3.39 -6.60 -9.57
CA MET A 90 -3.45 -5.29 -8.95
C MET A 90 -3.71 -5.45 -7.44
N LEU A 91 -2.81 -4.94 -6.62
CA LEU A 91 -3.05 -4.82 -5.18
C LEU A 91 -3.84 -3.55 -4.92
N LEU A 92 -4.91 -3.63 -4.14
CA LEU A 92 -5.71 -2.48 -3.75
C LEU A 92 -6.21 -2.66 -2.31
N ASN A 93 -5.94 -1.69 -1.43
CA ASN A 93 -6.55 -1.68 -0.10
C ASN A 93 -8.03 -1.24 -0.18
N ASN A 94 -8.85 -1.68 0.77
CA ASN A 94 -10.27 -1.30 0.81
C ASN A 94 -10.51 0.18 1.12
N ASP A 95 -9.52 0.91 1.64
CA ASP A 95 -9.53 2.36 1.85
C ASP A 95 -8.98 3.15 0.64
N CYS A 96 -8.84 2.49 -0.51
CA CYS A 96 -8.33 3.09 -1.74
C CYS A 96 -9.37 3.09 -2.86
N TYR A 97 -9.60 4.24 -3.48
CA TYR A 97 -10.65 4.47 -4.48
C TYR A 97 -10.02 4.94 -5.79
N VAL A 98 -10.10 4.10 -6.82
CA VAL A 98 -9.59 4.41 -8.15
C VAL A 98 -10.48 5.44 -8.87
N THR A 99 -9.91 6.25 -9.77
CA THR A 99 -10.74 6.99 -10.76
C THR A 99 -11.15 6.06 -11.90
N PRO A 100 -12.18 6.41 -12.70
CA PRO A 100 -12.66 5.55 -13.78
C PRO A 100 -11.56 5.05 -14.71
N GLU A 101 -10.62 5.91 -15.10
CA GLU A 101 -9.55 5.62 -16.06
C GLU A 101 -8.25 5.08 -15.42
N THR A 102 -8.19 4.96 -14.09
CA THR A 102 -6.93 4.63 -13.39
C THR A 102 -6.36 3.29 -13.83
N ILE A 103 -7.19 2.25 -13.87
CA ILE A 103 -6.76 0.90 -14.25
C ILE A 103 -6.36 0.87 -15.73
N GLU A 104 -7.14 1.53 -16.60
CA GLU A 104 -6.86 1.63 -18.02
C GLU A 104 -5.48 2.27 -18.29
N ARG A 105 -5.16 3.38 -17.60
CA ARG A 105 -3.85 4.04 -17.70
C ARG A 105 -2.72 3.14 -17.20
N LEU A 106 -2.89 2.49 -16.03
CA LEU A 106 -1.88 1.56 -15.51
C LEU A 106 -1.59 0.41 -16.48
N VAL A 107 -2.63 -0.19 -17.05
CA VAL A 107 -2.52 -1.26 -18.04
C VAL A 107 -1.88 -0.76 -19.35
N SER A 108 -2.16 0.48 -19.76
CA SER A 108 -1.48 1.07 -20.92
C SER A 108 0.03 1.15 -20.69
N HIS A 109 0.46 1.70 -19.55
CA HIS A 109 1.87 1.82 -19.19
C HIS A 109 2.57 0.47 -19.00
N ALA A 110 1.86 -0.54 -18.49
CA ALA A 110 2.40 -1.89 -18.33
C ALA A 110 2.76 -2.56 -19.66
N LYS A 111 2.20 -2.11 -20.78
CA LYS A 111 2.56 -2.60 -22.11
C LYS A 111 3.81 -1.93 -22.69
N GLU A 112 4.23 -0.81 -22.11
CA GLU A 112 5.39 -0.04 -22.57
C GLU A 112 6.71 -0.55 -21.97
N ILE A 113 6.64 -1.19 -20.80
CA ILE A 113 7.81 -1.71 -20.08
C ILE A 113 7.56 -3.15 -19.70
N ASP A 114 8.43 -4.04 -20.19
CA ASP A 114 8.39 -5.44 -19.83
C ASP A 114 8.67 -5.62 -18.33
N GLU A 115 7.82 -6.41 -17.69
CA GLU A 115 7.97 -6.82 -16.30
C GLU A 115 8.15 -5.68 -15.27
N ALA A 116 7.42 -4.56 -15.43
CA ALA A 116 7.47 -3.44 -14.49
C ALA A 116 6.39 -3.52 -13.40
N ILE A 117 6.72 -3.06 -12.19
CA ILE A 117 5.73 -2.75 -11.15
C ILE A 117 5.31 -1.29 -11.32
N ILE A 118 4.02 -1.04 -11.47
CA ILE A 118 3.48 0.29 -11.76
C ILE A 118 2.45 0.70 -10.71
N ALA A 119 2.66 1.85 -10.07
CA ALA A 119 1.72 2.40 -9.10
C ALA A 119 1.15 3.75 -9.57
N PRO A 120 -0.10 4.09 -9.22
CA PRO A 120 -0.69 5.39 -9.50
C PRO A 120 -0.20 6.43 -8.49
N VAL A 121 -0.44 7.70 -8.80
CA VAL A 121 -0.29 8.80 -7.83
C VAL A 121 -1.31 8.63 -6.71
N GLN A 122 -0.84 8.73 -5.46
CA GLN A 122 -1.71 8.63 -4.29
C GLN A 122 -2.14 10.02 -3.83
N ARG A 123 -3.45 10.24 -3.74
CA ARG A 123 -4.05 11.47 -3.21
C ARG A 123 -4.90 11.17 -1.99
N ASP A 124 -4.96 12.11 -1.07
CA ASP A 124 -5.89 12.02 0.05
C ASP A 124 -7.33 12.15 -0.45
N TYR A 125 -8.22 11.30 0.05
CA TYR A 125 -9.61 11.29 -0.41
C TYR A 125 -10.37 12.58 -0.07
N PHE A 126 -10.11 13.18 1.09
CA PHE A 126 -10.85 14.36 1.55
C PHE A 126 -10.21 15.67 1.06
N SER A 127 -8.93 15.88 1.38
CA SER A 127 -8.20 17.09 1.05
C SER A 127 -7.73 17.15 -0.41
N LYS A 128 -7.79 16.04 -1.15
CA LYS A 128 -7.32 15.90 -2.55
C LYS A 128 -5.82 16.18 -2.76
N ARG A 129 -5.09 16.42 -1.67
CA ARG A 129 -3.64 16.67 -1.67
C ARG A 129 -2.90 15.40 -2.07
N VAL A 130 -1.79 15.56 -2.78
CA VAL A 130 -0.91 14.45 -3.10
C VAL A 130 -0.22 13.97 -1.82
N LEU A 131 -0.38 12.68 -1.52
CA LEU A 131 0.21 12.04 -0.34
C LEU A 131 1.65 11.61 -0.61
N CYS A 132 1.86 10.95 -1.75
CA CYS A 132 3.16 10.48 -2.19
C CYS A 132 3.25 10.51 -3.71
N ILE A 133 4.42 10.89 -4.21
CA ILE A 133 4.76 10.79 -5.64
C ILE A 133 5.89 9.78 -5.82
N THR A 134 7.03 9.94 -5.15
CA THR A 134 8.19 9.06 -5.31
C THR A 134 9.16 9.18 -4.12
N ALA A 135 9.90 8.11 -3.83
CA ALA A 135 11.05 8.16 -2.92
C ALA A 135 12.34 8.54 -3.68
N SER A 136 13.07 9.57 -3.22
CA SER A 136 14.35 10.00 -3.83
C SER A 136 15.54 9.16 -3.43
N THR A 137 15.55 8.66 -2.20
CA THR A 137 16.55 7.73 -1.69
C THR A 137 15.83 6.72 -0.84
N CYS A 138 16.37 5.51 -0.76
CA CYS A 138 15.89 4.54 0.20
C CYS A 138 16.74 4.47 1.47
N TYR A 139 17.78 5.31 1.60
CA TYR A 139 18.83 5.09 2.58
C TYR A 139 19.68 6.33 2.88
N LEU A 140 19.10 7.50 3.19
CA LEU A 140 19.81 8.37 4.13
C LEU A 140 19.71 7.68 5.49
N LEU A 141 20.67 6.83 5.88
CA LEU A 141 20.65 6.03 7.12
C LEU A 141 19.48 5.03 7.26
N GLY A 142 19.03 4.35 6.20
CA GLY A 142 17.94 3.36 6.34
C GLY A 142 16.56 3.79 5.85
N PHE A 143 16.37 5.06 5.46
CA PHE A 143 15.04 5.64 5.29
C PHE A 143 14.65 5.94 3.85
N PRO A 144 13.40 5.66 3.43
CA PRO A 144 12.83 6.31 2.27
C PRO A 144 12.69 7.80 2.56
N THR A 145 13.49 8.61 1.87
CA THR A 145 13.31 10.06 1.86
C THR A 145 12.36 10.41 0.73
N PHE A 146 11.15 10.83 1.09
CA PHE A 146 10.19 11.31 0.09
C PHE A 146 10.57 12.72 -0.35
N LEU A 147 10.54 12.98 -1.66
CA LEU A 147 10.64 14.35 -2.15
C LEU A 147 9.43 15.12 -1.62
N ARG A 148 9.68 16.32 -1.06
CA ARG A 148 8.63 17.15 -0.45
C ARG A 148 7.46 17.30 -1.44
N PRO A 149 6.19 17.09 -1.01
CA PRO A 149 5.01 17.12 -1.88
C PRO A 149 4.91 18.36 -2.78
N GLY A 150 5.47 19.51 -2.37
CA GLY A 150 5.48 20.75 -3.14
C GLY A 150 6.54 20.85 -4.26
N LYS A 151 7.55 19.98 -4.32
CA LYS A 151 8.59 20.02 -5.38
C LYS A 151 8.27 19.19 -6.62
N ASN A 152 7.31 18.26 -6.52
CA ASN A 152 6.95 17.31 -7.59
C ASN A 152 5.51 17.46 -8.08
N VAL A 153 4.74 18.48 -7.68
CA VAL A 153 3.46 18.79 -8.34
C VAL A 153 3.66 19.05 -9.84
N SER A 154 4.84 19.54 -10.21
CA SER A 154 5.24 19.80 -11.59
C SER A 154 5.43 18.56 -12.47
N VAL A 155 5.56 17.36 -11.89
CA VAL A 155 5.70 16.10 -12.67
C VAL A 155 4.38 15.33 -12.80
N LEU A 156 3.26 15.92 -12.38
CA LEU A 156 1.95 15.32 -12.56
C LEU A 156 1.52 15.47 -14.03
N GLY A 157 1.20 14.35 -14.67
CA GLY A 157 0.80 14.29 -16.08
C GLY A 157 1.98 14.24 -17.05
N GLU A 158 3.13 14.83 -16.73
CA GLU A 158 4.34 14.76 -17.58
C GLU A 158 5.65 14.70 -16.74
N PRO A 159 6.52 13.69 -16.94
CA PRO A 159 6.33 12.54 -17.82
C PRO A 159 5.22 11.63 -17.29
N ARG A 160 4.46 10.98 -18.17
CA ARG A 160 3.36 10.07 -17.80
C ARG A 160 3.81 8.87 -16.96
N LEU A 161 5.07 8.47 -17.11
CA LEU A 161 5.67 7.37 -16.36
C LEU A 161 6.99 7.82 -15.73
N LEU A 162 7.10 7.68 -14.41
CA LEU A 162 8.23 8.17 -13.62
C LEU A 162 8.88 7.03 -12.85
N ALA A 163 10.17 6.79 -13.07
CA ALA A 163 10.92 5.81 -12.28
C ALA A 163 11.01 6.24 -10.80
N THR A 164 10.86 5.27 -9.89
CA THR A 164 10.99 5.49 -8.45
C THR A 164 11.93 4.50 -7.81
N LYS A 165 12.48 4.85 -6.65
CA LYS A 165 13.25 3.91 -5.84
C LYS A 165 12.37 3.07 -4.92
N LEU A 166 11.16 3.51 -4.59
CA LEU A 166 10.26 2.77 -3.70
C LEU A 166 8.81 3.17 -3.92
N ILE A 167 7.95 2.17 -4.07
CA ILE A 167 6.50 2.30 -4.05
C ILE A 167 6.02 2.13 -2.60
N ILE A 168 4.98 2.85 -2.19
CA ILE A 168 4.43 2.77 -0.83
C ILE A 168 3.06 2.07 -0.88
N GLY A 169 2.90 0.99 -0.13
CA GLY A 169 1.62 0.28 -0.01
C GLY A 169 1.27 -0.58 -1.21
N GLY A 170 0.24 -1.40 -1.04
CA GLY A 170 -0.51 -2.06 -2.13
C GLY A 170 -1.70 -1.20 -2.58
N ARG A 171 -1.50 0.10 -2.79
CA ARG A 171 -2.58 1.06 -3.07
C ARG A 171 -2.74 1.28 -4.57
N GLY A 172 -3.33 0.31 -5.25
CA GLY A 172 -3.56 0.32 -6.69
C GLY A 172 -2.32 -0.07 -7.51
N VAL A 173 -1.45 -0.91 -6.96
CA VAL A 173 -0.17 -1.26 -7.59
C VAL A 173 -0.36 -2.46 -8.52
N LEU A 174 0.02 -2.30 -9.78
CA LEU A 174 -0.04 -3.35 -10.79
C LEU A 174 1.29 -4.11 -10.82
N ILE A 175 1.22 -5.44 -10.67
CA ILE A 175 2.38 -6.33 -10.57
C ILE A 175 2.17 -7.54 -11.50
N PRO A 176 3.08 -7.78 -12.46
CA PRO A 176 3.06 -8.98 -13.28
C PRO A 176 3.29 -10.24 -12.44
N ARG A 177 2.63 -11.34 -12.80
CA ARG A 177 2.79 -12.64 -12.13
C ARG A 177 4.24 -13.12 -12.14
N SER A 178 4.96 -12.90 -13.24
CA SER A 178 6.37 -13.28 -13.38
C SER A 178 7.25 -12.68 -12.28
N VAL A 179 6.91 -11.47 -11.79
CA VAL A 179 7.61 -10.84 -10.67
C VAL A 179 7.42 -11.64 -9.39
N PHE A 180 6.20 -12.12 -9.11
CA PHE A 180 5.95 -12.97 -7.93
C PHE A 180 6.61 -14.34 -8.07
N GLU A 181 6.62 -14.94 -9.26
CA GLU A 181 7.29 -16.22 -9.51
C GLU A 181 8.80 -16.13 -9.32
N ARG A 182 9.41 -15.03 -9.75
CA ARG A 182 10.86 -14.82 -9.62
C ARG A 182 11.28 -14.36 -8.22
N MET A 183 10.52 -13.46 -7.61
CA MET A 183 10.89 -12.83 -6.33
C MET A 183 10.36 -13.57 -5.10
N GLY A 184 9.37 -14.45 -5.28
CA GLY A 184 8.54 -14.93 -4.19
C GLY A 184 7.56 -13.86 -3.71
N MET A 185 6.65 -14.25 -2.83
CA MET A 185 5.59 -13.38 -2.32
C MET A 185 6.08 -12.44 -1.20
N PHE A 186 5.14 -11.77 -0.52
CA PHE A 186 5.43 -10.91 0.63
C PHE A 186 5.87 -11.75 1.85
N ASP A 187 6.80 -11.23 2.67
CA ASP A 187 7.32 -11.92 3.86
C ASP A 187 6.31 -11.89 5.03
N GLU A 188 5.33 -12.79 4.99
CA GLU A 188 4.29 -12.92 6.02
C GLU A 188 4.82 -13.44 7.37
N VAL A 189 6.05 -13.96 7.42
CA VAL A 189 6.65 -14.50 8.66
C VAL A 189 7.30 -13.41 9.47
N ASN A 190 8.21 -12.64 8.86
CA ASN A 190 8.94 -11.57 9.56
C ASN A 190 8.17 -10.25 9.55
N LEU A 191 7.33 -10.00 8.54
CA LEU A 191 6.58 -8.77 8.33
C LEU A 191 5.08 -9.07 8.10
N PRO A 192 4.37 -9.63 9.09
CA PRO A 192 2.97 -10.05 8.91
C PRO A 192 1.99 -8.90 8.64
N HIS A 193 2.32 -7.67 9.00
CA HIS A 193 1.43 -6.52 8.81
C HIS A 193 2.13 -5.33 8.14
N ALA A 194 2.97 -4.59 8.86
CA ALA A 194 3.59 -3.38 8.35
C ALA A 194 4.97 -3.65 7.72
N GLY A 195 5.25 -3.01 6.59
CA GLY A 195 6.58 -3.00 5.96
C GLY A 195 6.85 -4.16 5.00
N SER A 196 5.94 -5.13 4.87
CA SER A 196 6.15 -6.23 3.94
C SER A 196 6.14 -5.78 2.48
N ASP A 197 5.34 -4.76 2.16
CA ASP A 197 5.34 -4.07 0.88
C ASP A 197 6.70 -3.44 0.58
N ASN A 198 7.28 -2.75 1.56
CA ASN A 198 8.61 -2.16 1.43
C ASN A 198 9.68 -3.23 1.19
N ASP A 199 9.64 -4.35 1.93
CA ASP A 199 10.55 -5.47 1.69
C ASP A 199 10.46 -5.95 0.24
N PHE A 200 9.25 -6.26 -0.22
CA PHE A 200 9.02 -6.80 -1.55
C PHE A 200 9.54 -5.88 -2.65
N TYR A 201 9.18 -4.58 -2.61
CA TYR A 201 9.66 -3.63 -3.61
C TYR A 201 11.18 -3.43 -3.55
N LEU A 202 11.79 -3.48 -2.36
CA LEU A 202 13.25 -3.42 -2.21
C LEU A 202 13.94 -4.66 -2.77
N ARG A 203 13.37 -5.87 -2.59
CA ARG A 203 13.87 -7.09 -3.23
C ARG A 203 13.77 -7.01 -4.75
N CYS A 204 12.61 -6.61 -5.26
CA CYS A 204 12.37 -6.40 -6.70
C CYS A 204 13.41 -5.44 -7.29
N ARG A 205 13.63 -4.28 -6.65
CA ARG A 205 14.62 -3.31 -7.14
C ARG A 205 16.06 -3.84 -7.13
N ARG A 206 16.46 -4.64 -6.13
CA ARG A 206 17.81 -5.25 -6.10
C ARG A 206 18.02 -6.21 -7.26
N GLN A 207 16.94 -6.83 -7.74
CA GLN A 207 16.92 -7.69 -8.92
C GLN A 207 16.56 -6.93 -10.21
N GLN A 208 16.72 -5.60 -10.19
CA GLN A 208 16.55 -4.71 -11.34
C GLN A 208 15.13 -4.68 -11.95
N VAL A 209 14.10 -5.12 -11.20
CA VAL A 209 12.70 -4.93 -11.60
C VAL A 209 12.39 -3.42 -11.62
N PRO A 210 11.88 -2.87 -12.74
CA PRO A 210 11.50 -1.46 -12.82
C PRO A 210 10.36 -1.15 -11.84
N LEU A 211 10.54 -0.09 -11.04
CA LEU A 211 9.49 0.47 -10.20
C LEU A 211 9.07 1.82 -10.78
N MET A 212 7.81 1.92 -11.20
CA MET A 212 7.30 3.06 -11.94
C MET A 212 6.07 3.68 -11.28
N ILE A 213 5.91 4.99 -11.45
CA ILE A 213 4.74 5.75 -11.05
C ILE A 213 4.07 6.29 -12.30
N ALA A 214 2.83 5.87 -12.56
CA ALA A 214 2.00 6.44 -13.60
C ALA A 214 1.45 7.79 -13.10
N THR A 215 2.01 8.89 -13.58
CA THR A 215 1.73 10.24 -13.08
C THR A 215 0.38 10.79 -13.57
N ASP A 216 -0.20 10.15 -14.58
CA ASP A 216 -1.53 10.39 -15.13
C ASP A 216 -2.62 9.48 -14.53
N ALA A 217 -2.25 8.47 -13.72
CA ALA A 217 -3.17 7.62 -12.98
C ALA A 217 -3.28 8.08 -11.51
N THR A 218 -4.46 7.98 -10.90
CA THR A 218 -4.66 8.46 -9.52
C THR A 218 -5.50 7.49 -8.71
N VAL A 219 -5.03 7.19 -7.50
CA VAL A 219 -5.84 6.54 -6.47
C VAL A 219 -6.07 7.51 -5.32
N TYR A 220 -7.31 7.61 -4.87
CA TYR A 220 -7.63 8.32 -3.63
C TYR A 220 -7.50 7.37 -2.45
N VAL A 221 -6.92 7.83 -1.35
CA VAL A 221 -6.71 7.07 -0.13
C VAL A 221 -7.48 7.73 0.99
N ASP A 222 -8.38 6.99 1.64
CA ASP A 222 -9.02 7.43 2.87
C ASP A 222 -8.01 7.34 4.02
N SER A 223 -7.38 8.48 4.33
CA SER A 223 -6.35 8.58 5.36
C SER A 223 -6.87 8.44 6.80
N THR A 224 -8.19 8.41 7.00
CA THR A 224 -8.80 8.45 8.34
C THR A 224 -8.73 7.11 9.07
N ARG A 225 -8.58 6.00 8.34
CA ARG A 225 -8.57 4.63 8.90
C ARG A 225 -7.34 3.80 8.52
N THR A 226 -6.40 4.37 7.80
CA THR A 226 -5.26 3.64 7.21
C THR A 226 -4.34 3.02 8.25
N THR A 227 -4.18 3.65 9.43
CA THR A 227 -3.45 3.09 10.57
C THR A 227 -3.99 3.64 11.88
N LEU A 228 -3.88 2.88 12.99
CA LEU A 228 -4.18 3.36 14.35
C LEU A 228 -3.32 4.56 14.80
N ALA A 229 -2.32 4.94 14.00
CA ALA A 229 -1.39 6.02 14.24
C ALA A 229 -1.82 7.38 13.65
N ALA A 230 -3.01 7.48 13.04
CA ALA A 230 -3.54 8.75 12.58
C ALA A 230 -3.85 9.69 13.78
N ASN A 231 -3.58 10.99 13.64
CA ASN A 231 -3.81 12.04 14.66
C ASN A 231 -2.91 11.99 15.92
N LEU A 232 -1.58 11.97 15.72
CA LEU A 232 -0.57 12.03 16.81
C LEU A 232 -0.83 13.11 17.87
N GLU A 233 -1.29 14.29 17.44
CA GLU A 233 -1.60 15.44 18.28
C GLU A 233 -2.65 15.16 19.36
N GLN A 234 -3.63 14.29 19.08
CA GLN A 234 -4.72 13.98 20.01
C GLN A 234 -4.31 12.93 21.05
N MET A 235 -3.28 12.12 20.77
CA MET A 235 -2.79 11.07 21.66
C MET A 235 -2.08 11.64 22.88
N ASN A 236 -2.30 11.05 24.05
CA ASN A 236 -1.44 11.24 25.21
C ASN A 236 -0.18 10.34 25.11
N LEU A 237 0.79 10.54 26.01
CA LEU A 237 2.07 9.81 25.96
C LEU A 237 1.89 8.29 26.08
N LYS A 238 0.98 7.83 26.92
CA LYS A 238 0.69 6.40 27.10
C LYS A 238 0.15 5.80 25.79
N GLN A 239 -0.81 6.46 25.16
CA GLN A 239 -1.36 6.06 23.86
C GLN A 239 -0.28 6.07 22.77
N PHE A 240 0.57 7.10 22.73
CA PHE A 240 1.70 7.14 21.81
C PHE A 240 2.64 5.95 22.00
N LEU A 241 3.05 5.65 23.22
CA LEU A 241 3.94 4.50 23.51
C LEU A 241 3.28 3.16 23.16
N GLN A 242 1.98 3.00 23.41
CA GLN A 242 1.23 1.81 23.00
C GLN A 242 1.32 1.58 21.49
N THR A 243 1.29 2.63 20.68
CA THR A 243 1.42 2.49 19.22
C THR A 243 2.80 2.02 18.74
N LEU A 244 3.84 2.05 19.59
CA LEU A 244 5.16 1.50 19.27
C LEU A 244 5.19 -0.02 19.49
N ALA A 245 4.30 -0.55 20.32
CA ALA A 245 4.16 -1.98 20.61
C ALA A 245 3.03 -2.65 19.80
N ASP A 246 2.03 -1.89 19.35
CA ASP A 246 0.91 -2.39 18.58
C ASP A 246 1.32 -2.71 17.13
N ARG A 247 1.05 -3.94 16.68
CA ARG A 247 1.36 -4.41 15.32
C ARG A 247 0.54 -3.72 14.23
N ARG A 248 -0.66 -3.23 14.56
CA ARG A 248 -1.50 -2.43 13.63
C ARG A 248 -0.95 -1.04 13.36
N SER A 249 0.11 -0.65 14.07
CA SER A 249 0.82 0.59 13.87
C SER A 249 2.01 0.37 12.95
N HIS A 250 2.15 1.21 11.91
CA HIS A 250 3.36 1.27 11.09
C HIS A 250 4.63 1.66 11.87
N ARG A 251 4.48 2.02 13.16
CA ARG A 251 5.57 2.38 14.08
C ARG A 251 5.98 1.22 14.98
N ASN A 252 5.40 0.03 14.79
CA ASN A 252 5.72 -1.14 15.58
C ASN A 252 7.23 -1.40 15.58
N VAL A 253 7.85 -1.41 16.76
CA VAL A 253 9.31 -1.52 16.88
C VAL A 253 9.81 -2.87 16.36
N ARG A 254 9.05 -3.95 16.57
CA ARG A 254 9.42 -5.30 16.13
C ARG A 254 9.43 -5.39 14.60
N ASP A 255 8.37 -4.91 13.95
CA ASP A 255 8.26 -4.93 12.49
C ASP A 255 9.29 -3.97 11.85
N LEU A 256 9.49 -2.78 12.45
CA LEU A 256 10.55 -1.86 12.04
C LEU A 256 11.93 -2.51 12.16
N ASN A 257 12.22 -3.19 13.27
CA ASN A 257 13.50 -3.87 13.46
C ASN A 257 13.70 -5.00 12.46
N ALA A 258 12.66 -5.79 12.16
CA ALA A 258 12.70 -6.84 11.15
C ALA A 258 13.02 -6.26 9.76
N LEU A 259 12.29 -5.21 9.34
CA LEU A 259 12.52 -4.54 8.06
C LEU A 259 13.94 -3.95 7.96
N PHE A 260 14.40 -3.26 9.01
CA PHE A 260 15.74 -2.70 9.02
C PHE A 260 16.81 -3.79 9.01
N LYS A 261 16.63 -4.89 9.75
CA LYS A 261 17.57 -6.01 9.72
C LYS A 261 17.73 -6.60 8.31
N LEU A 262 16.66 -6.65 7.53
CA LEU A 262 16.66 -7.17 6.16
C LEU A 262 17.30 -6.22 5.13
N HIS A 263 17.16 -4.90 5.31
CA HIS A 263 17.54 -3.95 4.25
C HIS A 263 18.51 -2.85 4.63
N TYR A 264 18.93 -2.75 5.89
CA TYR A 264 19.85 -1.69 6.29
C TYR A 264 21.19 -1.78 5.53
N PRO A 265 21.75 -0.67 5.03
CA PRO A 265 22.91 -0.70 4.13
C PRO A 265 24.18 -1.26 4.78
N ILE A 266 24.35 -1.00 6.08
CA ILE A 266 25.54 -1.39 6.83
C ILE A 266 25.18 -2.61 7.70
N LYS A 267 25.71 -3.78 7.33
CA LYS A 267 25.45 -5.03 8.06
C LYS A 267 25.76 -4.86 9.55
N GLY A 268 24.83 -5.25 10.42
CA GLY A 268 24.97 -5.12 11.88
C GLY A 268 24.59 -3.75 12.46
N PHE A 269 24.55 -2.68 11.67
CA PHE A 269 24.22 -1.32 12.15
C PHE A 269 22.73 -0.95 12.05
N HIS A 270 21.87 -1.91 11.70
CA HIS A 270 20.42 -1.71 11.65
C HIS A 270 19.79 -1.10 12.93
N PRO A 271 20.28 -1.35 14.17
CA PRO A 271 19.70 -0.74 15.36
C PRO A 271 19.83 0.79 15.36
N VAL A 272 20.88 1.35 14.73
CA VAL A 272 21.03 2.81 14.57
C VAL A 272 19.89 3.38 13.73
N GLY A 273 19.57 2.70 12.62
CA GLY A 273 18.43 3.07 11.78
C GLY A 273 17.10 3.00 12.53
N VAL A 274 16.87 1.94 13.30
CA VAL A 274 15.66 1.82 14.14
C VAL A 274 15.59 2.98 15.14
N ALA A 275 16.69 3.28 15.84
CA ALA A 275 16.75 4.38 16.81
C ALA A 275 16.45 5.75 16.17
N LEU A 276 17.03 6.03 15.00
CA LEU A 276 16.75 7.27 14.25
C LEU A 276 15.28 7.35 13.82
N ASN A 277 14.65 6.21 13.49
CA ASN A 277 13.26 6.15 13.05
C ASN A 277 12.34 6.53 14.21
N LEU A 278 12.59 5.90 15.36
CA LEU A 278 11.86 6.15 16.59
C LEU A 278 12.07 7.60 17.05
N LEU A 279 13.30 8.10 17.01
CA LEU A 279 13.60 9.50 17.33
C LEU A 279 12.78 10.46 16.45
N ARG A 280 12.71 10.22 15.13
CA ARG A 280 11.86 11.01 14.23
C ARG A 280 10.40 11.03 14.68
N TYR A 281 9.83 9.87 15.01
CA TYR A 281 8.43 9.80 15.45
C TYR A 281 8.20 10.46 16.83
N CYS A 282 9.14 10.30 17.76
CA CYS A 282 9.10 10.98 19.07
C CYS A 282 9.16 12.50 18.90
N THR A 283 10.05 13.00 18.06
CA THR A 283 10.16 14.44 17.75
C THR A 283 8.89 14.97 17.08
N LEU A 284 8.35 14.25 16.09
CA LEU A 284 7.09 14.63 15.43
C LEU A 284 5.91 14.64 16.41
N TYR A 285 5.81 13.64 17.29
CA TYR A 285 4.79 13.59 18.33
C TYR A 285 4.92 14.77 19.29
N GLY A 286 6.11 15.02 19.84
CA GLY A 286 6.35 16.13 20.76
C GLY A 286 6.00 17.48 20.14
N TRP A 287 6.43 17.71 18.90
CA TRP A 287 6.13 18.94 18.16
C TRP A 287 4.62 19.13 17.90
N LYS A 288 3.94 18.10 17.39
CA LYS A 288 2.50 18.14 17.11
C LYS A 288 1.67 18.27 18.38
N ARG A 289 2.03 17.55 19.45
CA ARG A 289 1.36 17.62 20.74
C ARG A 289 1.52 19.00 21.38
N LEU A 290 2.72 19.59 21.31
CA LEU A 290 2.96 20.96 21.78
C LEU A 290 2.09 21.96 21.03
N LYS A 291 2.06 21.92 19.69
CA LYS A 291 1.18 22.79 18.89
C LYS A 291 -0.29 22.64 19.25
N TYR A 292 -0.75 21.41 19.44
CA TYR A 292 -2.13 21.11 19.82
C TYR A 292 -2.49 21.68 21.21
N LEU A 293 -1.62 21.50 22.20
CA LEU A 293 -1.82 22.05 23.55
C LEU A 293 -1.80 23.59 23.55
N LEU A 294 -1.03 24.20 22.65
CA LEU A 294 -0.95 25.66 22.49
C LEU A 294 -2.06 26.24 21.58
N GLY A 295 -2.94 25.41 21.00
CA GLY A 295 -3.99 25.87 20.07
C GLY A 295 -3.47 26.42 18.73
N ILE A 296 -2.22 26.15 18.38
CA ILE A 296 -1.58 26.65 17.15
C ILE A 296 -1.99 25.73 15.99
N ARG A 297 -2.81 26.26 15.06
CA ARG A 297 -3.22 25.56 13.83
C ARG A 297 -2.08 25.49 12.80
#